data_AF-A0A7K0BRN7-F1
#
_entry.id   AF-A0A7K0BRN7-F1
#
_cell.length_a   1.000
_cell.length_b   1.000
_cell.length_c   1.000
_cell.angle_alpha   90.00
_cell.angle_beta   90.00
_cell.angle_gamma   90.00
#
_symmetry.space_group_name_H-M   'P 1'
#
loop_
_entity.id
_entity.type
_entity.pdbx_description
1 polymer ?
#
loop_
_entity_poly.entity_id
_entity_poly.type
_entity_poly.pdbx_seq_one_letter_code
_entity_poly.pdbx_strand_id
1 'polypeptide(L)' 'MPDMPFEPLLFFADAGNGDLFALLSEIDRPDVFVWNHEDDSRTWAAPSLTKYLEWRLTGQIEL' A
#
# COMPACT_ATOMS: atom_id res chain seq x y z
N MET A 1 9.39 -11.71 15.03
CA MET A 1 9.32 -11.81 13.56
C MET A 1 10.58 -11.14 13.04
N PRO A 2 11.38 -11.75 12.15
CA PRO A 2 12.54 -11.06 11.59
C PRO A 2 12.05 -9.84 10.80
N ASP A 3 12.82 -8.74 10.82
CA ASP A 3 12.55 -7.53 10.05
C ASP A 3 12.23 -7.91 8.60
N MET A 4 11.07 -7.45 8.12
CA MET A 4 10.73 -7.57 6.71
C MET A 4 11.63 -6.57 5.98
N PRO A 5 12.55 -7.01 5.10
CA PRO A 5 13.39 -6.08 4.36
C PRO A 5 12.52 -5.13 3.52
N PHE A 6 13.07 -3.96 3.19
CA PHE A 6 12.44 -2.92 2.37
C PHE A 6 11.96 -3.42 0.99
N GLU A 7 12.54 -4.53 0.52
CA GLU A 7 12.09 -5.30 -0.64
C GLU A 7 10.93 -6.22 -0.21
N PRO A 8 9.72 -6.13 -0.82
CA PRO A 8 9.54 -5.83 -2.24
C PRO A 8 8.41 -4.82 -2.52
N LEU A 9 8.53 -3.56 -2.11
CA LEU A 9 7.49 -2.57 -2.40
C LEU A 9 7.67 -1.91 -3.78
N LEU A 10 6.61 -1.97 -4.61
CA LEU A 10 6.47 -1.16 -5.83
C LEU A 10 5.48 -0.03 -5.58
N PHE A 11 5.98 1.19 -5.40
CA PHE A 11 5.16 2.38 -5.20
C PHE A 11 4.47 2.83 -6.48
N PHE A 12 3.21 3.25 -6.38
CA PHE A 12 2.41 3.65 -7.55
C PHE A 12 1.46 4.84 -7.34
N ALA A 13 1.27 5.32 -6.11
CA ALA A 13 0.44 6.49 -5.83
C ALA A 13 0.82 7.18 -4.52
N ASP A 14 0.54 8.48 -4.46
CA ASP A 14 0.66 9.32 -3.26
C ASP A 14 -0.69 9.42 -2.51
N ALA A 15 -0.64 9.48 -1.19
CA ALA A 15 -1.80 9.60 -0.32
C ALA A 15 -2.26 11.04 -0.05
N GLY A 16 -1.45 12.04 -0.39
CA GLY A 16 -1.70 13.48 -0.14
C GLY A 16 -1.12 14.01 1.16
N ASN A 17 -0.51 13.13 1.97
CA ASN A 17 0.12 13.44 3.27
C ASN A 17 1.61 13.03 3.32
N GLY A 18 2.20 12.60 2.19
CA GLY A 18 3.55 12.06 2.11
C GLY A 18 3.66 10.54 2.20
N ASP A 19 2.57 9.85 2.57
CA ASP A 19 2.50 8.40 2.55
C ASP A 19 2.29 7.86 1.12
N LEU A 20 2.80 6.64 0.88
CA LEU A 20 2.79 6.04 -0.46
C LEU A 20 2.03 4.72 -0.48
N PHE A 21 1.27 4.51 -1.55
CA PHE A 21 0.66 3.21 -1.85
C PHE A 21 1.65 2.31 -2.59
N ALA A 22 1.66 1.03 -2.22
CA ALA A 22 2.56 0.05 -2.80
C ALA A 22 1.89 -1.32 -3.04
N LEU A 23 2.42 -2.04 -4.02
CA LEU A 23 2.22 -3.48 -4.23
C LEU A 23 3.42 -4.26 -3.69
N LEU A 24 3.23 -5.53 -3.34
CA LEU A 24 4.33 -6.46 -3.10
C LEU A 24 4.78 -7.07 -4.44
N SER A 25 6.00 -6.77 -4.90
CA SER A 25 6.50 -7.15 -6.24
C SER A 25 7.13 -8.55 -6.31
N GLU A 26 7.63 -9.09 -5.20
CA GLU A 26 8.32 -10.40 -5.16
C GLU A 26 7.48 -11.52 -4.55
N ILE A 27 6.35 -11.16 -3.94
CA ILE A 27 5.37 -12.10 -3.42
C ILE A 27 4.18 -11.99 -4.38
N ASP A 28 3.71 -13.12 -4.93
CA ASP A 28 2.50 -13.18 -5.77
C ASP A 28 1.26 -12.87 -4.92
N ARG A 29 1.19 -11.61 -4.48
CA ARG A 29 0.23 -11.08 -3.54
C ARG A 29 -0.24 -9.73 -4.09
N PRO A 30 -1.46 -9.67 -4.66
CA PRO A 30 -1.95 -8.48 -5.35
C PRO A 30 -2.39 -7.36 -4.39
N ASP A 31 -2.35 -7.59 -3.08
CA ASP A 31 -2.73 -6.62 -2.06
C ASP A 31 -1.98 -5.28 -2.21
N VAL A 32 -2.71 -4.21 -1.91
CA VAL A 32 -2.21 -2.85 -1.84
C VAL A 32 -2.04 -2.47 -0.37
N PHE A 33 -0.91 -1.84 -0.05
CA PHE A 33 -0.59 -1.32 1.27
C PHE A 33 -0.33 0.19 1.22
N VAL A 34 -0.58 0.88 2.33
CA VAL A 34 -0.11 2.25 2.58
C VAL A 34 1.15 2.15 3.43
N TRP A 35 2.21 2.80 2.98
CA TRP A 35 3.46 2.96 3.69
C TRP A 35 3.49 4.31 4.40
N ASN A 36 3.68 4.28 5.71
CA ASN A 36 3.93 5.46 6.53
C ASN A 36 5.43 5.79 6.48
N HIS A 37 5.77 6.98 6.00
CA HIS A 37 7.15 7.40 5.80
C HIS A 37 7.86 7.88 7.08
N GLU A 38 7.10 8.12 8.15
CA GLU A 38 7.64 8.58 9.45
C GLU A 38 8.16 7.41 10.30
N ASP A 39 7.45 6.27 10.28
CA ASP A 39 7.75 5.13 11.16
C ASP A 39 7.98 3.79 10.43
N ASP A 40 7.98 3.79 9.09
CA ASP A 40 8.12 2.62 8.22
C ASP A 40 6.99 1.57 8.37
N SER A 41 5.90 1.91 9.03
CA SER A 41 4.74 1.02 9.16
C SER A 41 3.99 0.85 7.84
N ARG A 42 3.32 -0.31 7.71
CA ARG A 42 2.57 -0.69 6.50
C ARG A 42 1.18 -1.16 6.91
N THR A 43 0.14 -0.51 6.40
CA THR A 43 -1.26 -0.87 6.66
C THR A 43 -1.90 -1.39 5.39
N TRP A 44 -2.67 -2.47 5.51
CA TRP A 44 -3.41 -3.03 4.37
C TRP A 44 -4.50 -2.08 3.91
N ALA A 45 -4.57 -1.80 2.61
CA ALA A 45 -5.51 -0.86 2.03
C ALA A 45 -6.55 -1.55 1.14
N ALA A 46 -6.15 -2.54 0.34
CA ALA A 46 -7.06 -3.25 -0.55
C ALA A 46 -6.50 -4.61 -0.97
N PRO A 47 -7.34 -5.58 -1.37
CA PRO A 47 -6.89 -6.91 -1.79
C PRO A 47 -6.33 -6.96 -3.22
N SER A 48 -6.48 -5.90 -4.03
CA SER A 48 -5.96 -5.82 -5.40
C SER A 48 -5.91 -4.37 -5.88
N LEU A 49 -5.14 -4.09 -6.93
CA LEU A 49 -5.13 -2.77 -7.58
C LEU A 49 -6.52 -2.38 -8.12
N THR A 50 -7.28 -3.32 -8.68
CA THR A 50 -8.64 -3.05 -9.15
C THR A 50 -9.56 -2.64 -8.00
N LYS A 51 -9.51 -3.33 -6.86
CA LYS A 51 -10.31 -2.96 -5.68
C LYS A 51 -9.83 -1.66 -5.03
N TYR A 52 -8.53 -1.40 -5.04
CA TYR A 52 -8.00 -0.09 -4.64
C TYR A 52 -8.63 1.06 -5.45
N LEU A 53 -8.67 0.94 -6.78
CA LEU A 53 -9.26 1.97 -7.64
C LEU A 53 -10.76 2.16 -7.37
N GLU A 54 -11.51 1.07 -7.25
CA GLU A 54 -12.94 1.10 -6.90
C GLU A 54 -13.15 1.81 -5.57
N TRP A 55 -12.46 1.38 -4.51
CA TRP A 55 -12.61 1.94 -3.17
C TRP A 55 -12.15 3.38 -3.07
N ARG A 56 -11.11 3.77 -3.83
CA ARG A 56 -10.66 5.16 -3.84
C ARG A 56 -11.67 6.07 -4.55
N LEU A 57 -12.27 5.61 -5.64
CA LEU A 57 -13.31 6.37 -6.35
C LEU A 57 -14.62 6.49 -5.55
N THR A 58 -14.90 5.53 -4.67
CA THR A 58 -16.10 5.54 -3.81
C THR A 58 -15.85 6.12 -2.43
N GLY A 59 -14.63 6.53 -2.09
CA GLY A 59 -14.28 7.11 -0.79
C GLY A 59 -14.21 6.10 0.36
N GLN A 60 -14.04 4.81 0.06
CA GLN A 60 -13.95 3.74 1.07
C GLN A 60 -12.55 3.62 1.69
N ILE A 61 -11.51 4.19 1.07
CA ILE A 61 -10.17 4.28 1.67
C ILE A 61 -10.06 5.63 2.36
N GLU A 62 -10.02 5.60 3.70
CA GLU A 62 -9.68 6.75 4.56
C GLU A 62 -8.22 6.60 5.01
N LEU A 63 -7.44 7.68 4.87
CA LEU A 63 -6.00 7.75 5.21
C LEU A 63 -5.78 8.85 6.23
#